data_AF-A0A355QCD1-F1
#
_entry.id   AF-A0A355QCD1-F1
#
_cell.length_a   1.000
_cell.length_b   1.000
_cell.length_c   1.000
_cell.angle_alpha   90.00
_cell.angle_beta   90.00
_cell.angle_gamma   90.00
#
_symmetry.space_group_name_H-M   'P 1'
#
loop_
_entity.id
_entity.type
_entity.pdbx_description
1 polymer ?
#
loop_
_entity_poly.entity_id
_entity_poly.type
_entity_poly.pdbx_seq_one_letter_code
_entity_poly.pdbx_strand_id
1 'polypeptide(L)'
;INYYPPRGDNKEGWDAIDIFGWMGYPMQIKVDFLCRDSILAAPIVLDLALFLDLAHRAGQAGVQEWLSFYLKAPQAATDAGPEHDLFIQQTKLKNTLREWMGEQPVTHSEAG
;
A
#
# COMPACT_ATOMS: atom_id res chain seq x y z
N ILE A 1 -10.82 12.88 -10.93
CA ILE A 1 -11.53 11.63 -11.33
C ILE A 1 -12.75 12.06 -12.12
N ASN A 2 -12.87 11.62 -13.38
CA ASN A 2 -13.98 11.99 -14.26
C ASN A 2 -14.72 10.71 -14.69
N TYR A 3 -16.05 10.78 -14.78
CA TYR A 3 -16.86 9.65 -15.23
C TYR A 3 -16.97 9.65 -16.76
N TYR A 4 -16.62 8.52 -17.37
CA TYR A 4 -16.75 8.30 -18.81
C TYR A 4 -17.48 6.97 -19.06
N PRO A 5 -18.81 6.99 -19.30
CA PRO A 5 -19.65 5.80 -19.32
C PRO A 5 -19.15 4.63 -20.20
N PRO A 6 -18.60 4.86 -21.41
CA PRO A 6 -18.17 3.77 -22.28
C PRO A 6 -17.06 2.88 -21.70
N ARG A 7 -16.27 3.36 -20.74
CA ARG A 7 -15.15 2.60 -20.16
C ARG A 7 -15.60 1.58 -19.10
N GLY A 8 -16.77 1.78 -18.48
CA GLY A 8 -17.26 0.88 -17.43
C GLY A 8 -16.26 0.73 -16.28
N ASP A 9 -15.89 -0.52 -15.95
CA ASP A 9 -14.88 -0.86 -14.94
C ASP A 9 -13.43 -0.58 -15.38
N ASN A 10 -13.18 -0.35 -16.68
CA ASN A 10 -11.85 0.00 -17.15
C ASN A 10 -11.52 1.42 -16.69
N LYS A 11 -10.49 1.56 -15.88
CA LYS A 11 -9.98 2.85 -15.45
C LYS A 11 -8.71 3.19 -16.18
N GLU A 12 -8.48 4.49 -16.28
CA GLU A 12 -7.28 5.06 -16.85
C GLU A 12 -6.76 6.11 -15.88
N GLY A 13 -5.52 5.91 -15.41
CA GLY A 13 -4.79 6.87 -14.59
C GLY A 13 -3.70 7.51 -15.43
N TRP A 14 -3.70 8.85 -15.49
CA TRP A 14 -2.67 9.62 -16.15
C TRP A 14 -1.92 10.42 -15.09
N ASP A 15 -0.63 10.12 -14.91
CA ASP A 15 0.25 10.84 -14.00
C ASP A 15 1.40 11.49 -14.78
N ALA A 16 1.64 12.77 -14.52
CA ALA A 16 2.78 13.53 -15.04
C ALA A 16 3.60 14.00 -13.84
N ILE A 17 4.81 13.48 -13.72
CA ILE A 17 5.73 13.74 -12.62
C ILE A 17 6.89 14.54 -13.17
N ASP A 18 6.90 15.83 -12.88
CA ASP A 18 7.98 16.73 -13.23
C ASP A 18 9.11 16.62 -12.20
N ILE A 19 10.33 16.41 -12.67
CA ILE A 19 11.52 16.24 -11.82
C ILE A 19 12.67 17.10 -12.35
N PHE A 20 13.66 17.39 -11.51
CA PHE A 20 14.87 18.11 -11.90
C PHE A 20 16.09 17.25 -11.63
N GLY A 21 17.00 17.23 -12.59
CA GLY A 21 18.25 16.50 -12.51
C GLY A 21 19.41 17.36 -12.03
N TRP A 22 20.62 16.84 -12.24
CA TRP A 22 21.86 17.58 -12.02
C TRP A 22 21.81 18.95 -12.73
N MET A 23 22.35 19.99 -12.08
CA MET A 23 22.31 21.38 -12.57
C MET A 23 20.90 21.94 -12.86
N GLY A 24 19.85 21.35 -12.28
CA GLY A 24 18.49 21.85 -12.41
C GLY A 24 17.86 21.61 -13.80
N TYR A 25 18.41 20.68 -14.59
CA TYR A 25 17.82 20.34 -15.88
C TYR A 25 16.43 19.69 -15.67
N PRO A 26 15.36 20.24 -16.26
CA PRO A 26 14.02 19.70 -16.12
C PRO A 26 13.89 18.39 -16.90
N MET A 27 13.21 17.42 -16.30
CA MET A 27 12.83 16.14 -16.90
C MET A 27 11.40 15.79 -16.47
N GLN A 28 10.81 14.81 -17.14
CA GLN A 28 9.43 14.41 -16.86
C GLN A 28 9.27 12.90 -16.99
N ILE A 29 8.54 12.31 -16.03
CA ILE A 29 8.05 10.94 -16.12
C ILE A 29 6.55 11.02 -16.36
N LYS A 30 6.06 10.31 -17.38
CA LYS A 30 4.64 10.16 -17.66
C LYS A 30 4.25 8.70 -17.49
N VAL A 31 3.19 8.47 -16.73
CA VAL A 31 2.62 7.14 -16.53
C VAL A 31 1.18 7.17 -17.03
N ASP A 32 0.87 6.23 -17.92
CA ASP A 32 -0.49 5.92 -18.33
C ASP A 32 -0.81 4.50 -17.84
N PHE A 33 -1.74 4.42 -16.89
CA PHE A 33 -2.13 3.19 -16.23
C PHE A 33 -3.55 2.81 -16.61
N LEU A 34 -3.67 1.87 -17.54
CA LEU A 34 -4.94 1.23 -17.88
C LEU A 34 -5.14 0.02 -16.98
N CYS A 35 -6.24 0.02 -16.22
CA CYS A 35 -6.53 -1.06 -15.30
C CYS A 35 -8.03 -1.35 -15.23
N ARG A 36 -8.39 -2.36 -14.43
CA ARG A 36 -9.76 -2.69 -14.07
C ARG A 36 -9.87 -2.56 -12.56
N ASP A 37 -10.69 -1.61 -12.09
CA ASP A 37 -10.76 -1.30 -10.66
C ASP A 37 -11.19 -2.52 -9.85
N SER A 38 -12.17 -3.27 -10.36
CA SER A 38 -12.73 -4.43 -9.64
C SER A 38 -11.72 -5.57 -9.46
N ILE A 39 -10.90 -5.88 -10.47
CA ILE A 39 -9.92 -6.99 -10.36
C ILE A 39 -8.72 -6.61 -9.48
N LEU A 40 -8.40 -5.31 -9.37
CA LEU A 40 -7.40 -4.83 -8.43
C LEU A 40 -7.94 -4.79 -6.99
N ALA A 41 -9.21 -4.38 -6.81
CA ALA A 41 -9.82 -4.24 -5.49
C ALA A 41 -10.20 -5.58 -4.84
N ALA A 42 -10.72 -6.55 -5.61
CA ALA A 42 -11.17 -7.84 -5.08
C ALA A 42 -10.12 -8.58 -4.23
N PRO A 43 -8.85 -8.78 -4.68
CA PRO A 43 -7.84 -9.45 -3.86
C PRO A 43 -7.45 -8.63 -2.63
N ILE A 44 -7.42 -7.29 -2.71
CA ILE A 44 -7.14 -6.42 -1.56
C ILE A 44 -8.19 -6.62 -0.46
N VAL A 45 -9.47 -6.68 -0.83
CA VAL A 45 -10.56 -6.91 0.12
C VAL A 45 -10.49 -8.30 0.73
N LEU A 46 -10.14 -9.32 -0.05
CA LEU A 46 -9.95 -10.68 0.44
C LEU A 46 -8.80 -10.75 1.46
N ASP A 47 -7.64 -10.17 1.13
CA ASP A 47 -6.48 -10.12 2.02
C ASP A 47 -6.82 -9.43 3.34
N LEU A 48 -7.51 -8.28 3.28
CA LEU A 48 -7.95 -7.56 4.49
C LEU A 48 -8.89 -8.41 5.36
N ALA A 49 -9.85 -9.13 4.75
CA ALA A 49 -10.76 -10.00 5.49
C ALA A 49 -10.00 -11.13 6.20
N LEU A 50 -9.06 -11.77 5.50
CA LEU A 50 -8.23 -12.83 6.06
C LEU A 50 -7.33 -12.32 7.18
N PHE A 51 -6.68 -11.18 6.99
CA PHE A 51 -5.77 -10.63 7.98
C PHE A 51 -6.48 -10.04 9.21
N LEU A 52 -7.68 -9.49 9.06
CA LEU A 52 -8.49 -9.07 10.21
C LEU A 52 -8.95 -10.26 11.05
N ASP A 53 -9.35 -11.38 10.42
CA ASP A 53 -9.64 -12.62 11.14
C ASP A 53 -8.39 -13.17 11.85
N LEU A 54 -7.23 -13.14 11.20
CA LEU A 54 -5.96 -13.50 11.83
C LEU A 54 -5.63 -12.59 13.03
N ALA A 55 -5.78 -11.28 12.87
CA ALA A 55 -5.55 -10.31 13.94
C ALA A 55 -6.43 -10.60 15.15
N HIS A 56 -7.71 -10.89 14.91
CA HIS A 56 -8.66 -11.24 15.95
C HIS A 56 -8.23 -12.52 16.70
N ARG A 57 -7.83 -13.57 15.98
CA ARG A 57 -7.34 -14.82 16.57
C ARG A 57 -6.01 -14.66 17.32
N ALA A 58 -5.18 -13.71 16.89
CA ALA A 58 -3.95 -13.32 17.57
C ALA A 58 -4.19 -12.39 18.78
N GLY A 59 -5.45 -12.12 19.13
CA GLY A 59 -5.81 -11.25 20.27
C GLY A 59 -5.55 -9.76 20.04
N GLN A 60 -5.32 -9.35 18.80
CA GLN A 60 -5.09 -7.95 18.45
C GLN A 60 -6.39 -7.15 18.44
N ALA A 61 -6.31 -5.89 18.84
CA ALA A 61 -7.45 -4.96 18.87
C ALA A 61 -7.00 -3.53 18.56
N GLY A 62 -7.96 -2.64 18.30
CA GLY A 62 -7.68 -1.25 17.96
C GLY A 62 -7.09 -1.09 16.55
N VAL A 63 -6.39 0.04 16.33
CA VAL A 63 -5.83 0.41 15.02
C VAL A 63 -4.76 -0.60 14.60
N GLN A 64 -5.02 -1.32 13.52
CA GLN A 64 -4.11 -2.31 12.94
C GLN A 64 -3.15 -1.65 11.94
N GLU A 65 -2.17 -0.89 12.43
CA GLU A 65 -1.27 -0.11 11.55
C GLU A 65 -0.45 -0.97 10.57
N TRP A 66 -0.25 -2.26 10.85
CA TRP A 66 0.44 -3.20 9.96
C TRP A 66 -0.35 -3.53 8.68
N LEU A 67 -1.66 -3.22 8.64
CA LEU A 67 -2.52 -3.35 7.46
C LEU A 67 -2.54 -2.10 6.57
N SER A 68 -1.77 -1.06 6.91
CA SER A 68 -1.73 0.20 6.16
C SER A 68 -1.38 0.03 4.68
N PHE A 69 -0.64 -1.02 4.33
CA PHE A 69 -0.28 -1.40 2.95
C PHE A 69 -1.48 -1.45 1.99
N TYR A 70 -2.66 -1.82 2.50
CA TYR A 70 -3.87 -2.02 1.70
C TYR A 70 -4.78 -0.80 1.62
N LEU A 71 -4.42 0.31 2.29
CA LEU A 71 -5.32 1.45 2.49
C LEU A 71 -4.69 2.75 1.97
N LYS A 72 -5.45 3.50 1.18
CA LYS A 72 -5.02 4.82 0.67
C LYS A 72 -4.78 5.84 1.79
N ALA A 73 -5.62 5.80 2.83
CA ALA A 73 -5.58 6.72 3.96
C ALA A 73 -5.66 5.88 5.25
N PRO A 74 -4.54 5.27 5.67
CA PRO A 74 -4.52 4.46 6.87
C PRO A 74 -4.73 5.32 8.12
N GLN A 75 -5.31 4.72 9.15
CA GLN A 75 -5.39 5.34 10.47
C GLN A 75 -4.07 5.15 11.21
N ALA A 76 -3.64 6.18 11.92
CA ALA A 76 -2.48 6.11 12.80
C ALA A 76 -2.92 5.95 14.25
N ALA A 77 -2.17 5.17 15.01
CA ALA A 77 -2.34 5.01 16.46
C ALA A 77 -1.59 6.08 17.26
N THR A 78 -0.65 6.79 16.62
CA THR A 78 0.23 7.78 17.25
C THR A 78 0.11 9.15 16.60
N ASP A 79 0.57 10.19 17.31
CA ASP A 79 0.59 11.58 16.82
C ASP A 79 1.58 11.81 15.66
N ALA A 80 2.44 10.84 15.35
CA ALA A 80 3.35 10.91 14.21
C ALA A 80 2.63 10.86 12.85
N GLY A 81 1.35 10.46 12.85
CA GLY A 81 0.54 10.34 11.64
C GLY A 81 0.80 9.03 10.86
N PRO A 82 0.06 8.82 9.76
CA PRO A 82 0.17 7.60 8.96
C PRO A 82 1.45 7.58 8.11
N GLU A 83 2.09 6.42 8.04
CA GLU A 83 3.10 6.12 7.02
C GLU A 83 2.41 5.92 5.66
N HIS A 84 2.99 6.47 4.58
CA HIS A 84 2.47 6.38 3.21
C HIS A 84 3.46 5.75 2.21
N ASP A 85 4.70 5.50 2.61
CA ASP A 85 5.66 4.73 1.82
C ASP A 85 5.24 3.26 1.78
N LEU A 86 4.89 2.80 0.57
CA LEU A 86 4.38 1.45 0.33
C LEU A 86 5.39 0.35 0.73
N PHE A 87 6.69 0.60 0.60
CA PHE A 87 7.73 -0.39 0.96
C PHE A 87 7.95 -0.47 2.46
N ILE A 88 7.88 0.67 3.16
CA ILE A 88 7.90 0.69 4.63
C ILE A 88 6.64 -0.01 5.17
N GLN A 89 5.46 0.29 4.62
CA GLN A 89 4.22 -0.40 4.99
C GLN A 89 4.30 -1.92 4.73
N GLN A 90 4.87 -2.34 3.60
CA GLN A 90 5.08 -3.77 3.30
C GLN A 90 6.02 -4.42 4.31
N THR A 91 7.09 -3.73 4.70
CA THR A 91 8.05 -4.20 5.70
C THR A 91 7.37 -4.34 7.06
N LYS A 92 6.51 -3.38 7.44
CA LYS A 92 5.71 -3.43 8.66
C LYS A 92 4.77 -4.64 8.68
N LEU A 93 4.04 -4.87 7.58
CA LEU A 93 3.20 -6.07 7.38
C LEU A 93 4.00 -7.36 7.60
N LYS A 94 5.13 -7.52 6.90
CA LYS A 94 5.98 -8.72 7.00
C LYS A 94 6.54 -8.92 8.41
N ASN A 95 7.05 -7.85 9.03
CA ASN A 95 7.68 -7.93 10.34
C ASN A 95 6.68 -8.23 11.45
N THR A 96 5.45 -7.72 11.39
CA THR A 96 4.38 -8.10 12.33
C THR A 96 4.07 -9.59 12.25
N LEU A 97 3.94 -10.16 11.04
CA LEU A 97 3.70 -11.59 10.87
C LEU A 97 4.88 -12.44 11.37
N ARG A 98 6.12 -12.03 11.07
CA ARG A 98 7.33 -12.72 11.54
C ARG A 98 7.45 -12.70 13.06
N GLU A 99 7.17 -11.56 13.69
CA GLU A 99 7.15 -11.43 15.15
C GLU A 99 6.15 -12.40 15.77
N TRP A 100 4.93 -12.51 15.24
CA TRP A 100 3.93 -13.48 15.71
C TRP A 100 4.37 -14.94 15.53
N MET A 101 5.24 -15.21 14.56
CA MET A 101 5.84 -16.53 14.34
C MET A 101 7.12 -16.77 15.15
N GLY A 102 7.62 -15.79 15.91
CA GLY A 102 8.89 -15.88 16.64
C GLY A 102 10.14 -15.78 15.73
N GLU A 103 9.98 -15.26 14.51
CA GLU A 103 11.07 -15.04 13.56
C GLU A 103 11.70 -13.64 13.70
N GLN A 104 12.96 -13.52 13.28
CA GLN A 104 13.67 -12.23 13.29
C GLN A 104 13.10 -11.27 12.23
N PRO A 105 13.04 -9.95 12.50
CA PRO A 105 12.58 -8.96 11.53
C PRO A 105 13.41 -8.96 10.24
N VAL A 106 12.77 -8.76 9.09
CA VAL A 106 13.46 -8.52 7.82
C VAL A 106 14.18 -7.18 7.88
N THR A 107 15.44 -7.21 7.46
CA THR A 107 16.27 -6.01 7.27
C THR A 107 16.67 -5.85 5.81
N HIS A 108 17.24 -4.70 5.45
CA HIS A 108 17.73 -4.42 4.09
C HIS A 108 18.76 -5.44 3.57
N SER A 109 19.40 -6.18 4.47
CA SER A 109 20.39 -7.22 4.13
C SER A 109 19.76 -8.53 3.64
N GLU A 110 18.46 -8.74 3.85
CA GLU A 110 17.74 -9.96 3.49
C GLU A 110 16.76 -9.76 2.32
N ALA A 111 16.61 -8.52 1.83
CA ALA A 111 15.82 -8.20 0.66
C ALA A 111 16.66 -8.44 -0.61
N GLY A 112 16.66 -9.70 -1.07
CA GLY A 112 17.10 -10.07 -2.43
C GLY A 112 16.08 -9.73 -3.49
#